data_AF-A0A7J4MQK8-F1
#
_entry.id   AF-A0A7J4MQK8-F1
#
_cell.length_a   1.000
_cell.length_b   1.000
_cell.length_c   1.000
_cell.angle_alpha   90.00
_cell.angle_beta   90.00
_cell.angle_gamma   90.00
#
_symmetry.space_group_name_H-M   'P 1'
#
loop_
_entity.id
_entity.type
_entity.pdbx_description
1 polymer ?
#
loop_
_entity_poly.entity_id
_entity_poly.type
_entity_poly.pdbx_seq_one_letter_code
_entity_poly.pdbx_strand_id
1 'polypeptide(L)'
;MSSNDICTILVDELFNRDKIYLEKSIAGLNNQQLSYVFRGIATLHFSNAQKFENYFTTMCEEIKDATPKEINFLKESLDYQRKAHLYISLAFRKRAKSLGLEDDLRIKDSDEIVYHIIANHPMYKSFKTEK
;
A
#
# COMPACT_ATOMS: atom_id res chain seq x y z
N MET A 1 20.83 -5.71 13.45
CA MET A 1 20.02 -4.88 12.54
C MET A 1 19.08 -4.07 13.39
N SER A 2 19.05 -2.75 13.19
CA SER A 2 18.13 -1.87 13.90
C SER A 2 16.71 -2.03 13.35
N SER A 3 15.71 -1.67 14.14
CA SER A 3 14.30 -1.62 13.73
C SER A 3 14.05 -0.71 12.52
N ASN A 4 14.85 0.35 12.36
CA ASN A 4 14.80 1.26 11.22
C ASN A 4 15.32 0.59 9.92
N ASP A 5 16.24 -0.36 10.02
CA ASP A 5 16.82 -1.02 8.85
C ASP A 5 15.77 -1.91 8.16
N ILE A 6 14.96 -2.64 8.94
CA ILE A 6 13.93 -3.57 8.42
C ILE A 6 12.81 -2.80 7.72
N CYS A 7 12.29 -1.74 8.35
CA CYS A 7 11.25 -0.91 7.73
C CYS A 7 11.73 -0.28 6.42
N THR A 8 13.00 0.18 6.38
CA THR A 8 13.60 0.77 5.18
C THR A 8 13.71 -0.25 4.04
N ILE A 9 14.21 -1.47 4.34
CA ILE A 9 14.28 -2.56 3.35
C ILE A 9 12.90 -2.87 2.77
N LEU A 10 11.87 -3.00 3.62
CA LEU A 10 10.50 -3.25 3.18
C LEU A 10 9.94 -2.12 2.32
N VAL A 11 10.24 -0.86 2.64
CA VAL A 11 9.84 0.29 1.82
C VAL A 11 10.48 0.19 0.43
N ASP A 12 11.78 -0.09 0.36
CA ASP A 12 12.49 -0.21 -0.92
C ASP A 12 11.97 -1.38 -1.78
N GLU A 13 11.73 -2.54 -1.17
CA GLU A 13 11.17 -3.71 -1.85
C GLU A 13 9.79 -3.44 -2.44
N LEU A 14 8.88 -2.89 -1.62
CA LEU A 14 7.52 -2.57 -2.04
C LEU A 14 7.53 -1.47 -3.13
N PHE A 15 8.35 -0.43 -2.97
CA PHE A 15 8.45 0.63 -3.95
C PHE A 15 9.02 0.13 -5.29
N ASN A 16 10.01 -0.76 -5.26
CA ASN A 16 10.55 -1.39 -6.47
C ASN A 16 9.51 -2.26 -7.18
N ARG A 17 8.69 -3.01 -6.43
CA ARG A 17 7.57 -3.78 -6.98
C ARG A 17 6.56 -2.88 -7.70
N ASP A 18 6.16 -1.76 -7.07
CA ASP A 18 5.23 -0.82 -7.69
C ASP A 18 5.85 -0.16 -8.92
N LYS A 19 7.14 0.20 -8.87
CA LYS A 19 7.87 0.75 -10.01
C LYS A 19 7.84 -0.19 -11.22
N ILE A 20 8.17 -1.47 -11.03
CA ILE A 20 8.17 -2.48 -12.10
C ILE A 20 6.77 -2.64 -12.69
N TYR A 21 5.74 -2.66 -11.84
CA TYR A 21 4.35 -2.75 -12.30
C TYR A 21 3.92 -1.53 -13.12
N LEU A 22 4.26 -0.33 -12.63
CA LEU A 22 3.82 0.92 -13.21
C LEU A 22 4.57 1.28 -14.50
N GLU A 23 5.84 0.90 -14.64
CA GLU A 23 6.72 1.29 -15.76
C GLU A 23 6.06 1.12 -17.14
N LYS A 24 5.39 -0.02 -17.38
CA LYS A 24 4.65 -0.25 -18.63
C LYS A 24 3.22 0.27 -18.58
N SER A 25 2.59 0.18 -17.42
CA SER A 25 1.16 0.44 -17.23
C SER A 25 0.79 1.92 -17.35
N ILE A 26 1.74 2.83 -17.08
CA ILE A 26 1.48 4.27 -17.10
C ILE A 26 2.04 4.99 -18.33
N ALA A 27 2.65 4.25 -19.27
CA ALA A 27 3.20 4.81 -20.49
C ALA A 27 2.11 5.47 -21.33
N GLY A 28 2.32 6.73 -21.73
CA GLY A 28 1.35 7.49 -22.54
C GLY A 28 0.19 8.12 -21.77
N LEU A 29 0.13 7.96 -20.44
CA LEU A 29 -0.86 8.65 -19.61
C LEU A 29 -0.54 10.13 -19.49
N ASN A 30 -1.57 10.97 -19.51
CA ASN A 30 -1.43 12.39 -19.21
C ASN A 30 -1.30 12.63 -17.69
N ASN A 31 -0.94 13.85 -17.28
CA ASN A 31 -0.73 14.19 -15.87
C ASN A 31 -1.95 13.93 -14.98
N GLN A 32 -3.16 14.14 -15.50
CA GLN A 32 -4.39 13.87 -14.76
C GLN A 32 -4.59 12.37 -14.53
N GLN A 33 -4.37 11.55 -15.55
CA GLN A 33 -4.45 10.10 -15.42
C GLN A 33 -3.37 9.54 -14.49
N LEU A 34 -2.13 10.03 -14.63
CA LEU A 34 -1.03 9.68 -13.73
C LEU A 34 -1.33 10.03 -12.28
N SER A 35 -1.93 11.19 -12.03
CA SER A 35 -2.27 11.62 -10.67
C SER A 35 -3.33 10.71 -10.05
N TYR A 36 -4.34 10.29 -10.82
CA TYR A 36 -5.33 9.31 -10.37
C TYR A 36 -4.72 7.92 -10.14
N VAL A 37 -3.81 7.45 -11.01
CA VAL A 37 -3.09 6.17 -10.79
C VAL A 37 -2.33 6.23 -9.47
N PHE A 38 -1.52 7.26 -9.23
CA PHE A 38 -0.78 7.37 -7.96
C PHE A 38 -1.71 7.48 -6.75
N ARG A 39 -2.87 8.15 -6.87
CA ARG A 39 -3.88 8.17 -5.80
C ARG A 39 -4.48 6.78 -5.54
N GLY A 40 -4.74 6.02 -6.59
CA GLY A 40 -5.21 4.64 -6.50
C GLY A 40 -4.20 3.74 -5.81
N ILE A 41 -2.94 3.77 -6.22
CA ILE A 41 -1.85 3.00 -5.57
C ILE A 41 -1.71 3.40 -4.11
N ALA A 42 -1.73 4.70 -3.79
CA ALA A 42 -1.68 5.15 -2.40
C ALA A 42 -2.85 4.62 -1.55
N THR A 43 -4.04 4.49 -2.15
CA THR A 43 -5.22 3.93 -1.49
C THR A 43 -5.03 2.43 -1.21
N LEU A 44 -4.43 1.68 -2.13
CA LEU A 44 -4.11 0.26 -1.90
C LEU A 44 -3.12 0.06 -0.75
N HIS A 45 -2.03 0.84 -0.69
CA HIS A 45 -1.12 0.75 0.44
C HIS A 45 -1.78 1.16 1.75
N PHE A 46 -2.58 2.22 1.74
CA PHE A 46 -3.29 2.65 2.96
C PHE A 46 -4.22 1.55 3.47
N SER A 47 -4.97 0.90 2.57
CA SER A 47 -5.84 -0.21 2.93
C SER A 47 -5.06 -1.41 3.48
N ASN A 48 -3.89 -1.74 2.91
CA ASN A 48 -3.01 -2.77 3.47
C ASN A 48 -2.47 -2.42 4.85
N ALA A 49 -2.09 -1.15 5.09
CA ALA A 49 -1.70 -0.72 6.43
C ALA A 49 -2.82 -0.94 7.45
N GLN A 50 -4.08 -0.61 7.09
CA GLN A 50 -5.23 -0.87 7.96
C GLN A 50 -5.46 -2.37 8.18
N LYS A 51 -5.24 -3.22 7.17
CA LYS A 51 -5.28 -4.69 7.34
C LYS A 51 -4.26 -5.17 8.36
N PHE A 52 -3.01 -4.71 8.28
CA PHE A 52 -1.98 -5.09 9.25
C PHE A 52 -2.28 -4.60 10.68
N GLU A 53 -2.88 -3.42 10.82
CA GLU A 53 -3.36 -2.89 12.10
C GLU A 53 -4.51 -3.75 12.69
N ASN A 54 -5.42 -4.19 11.84
CA ASN A 54 -6.50 -5.09 12.24
C ASN A 54 -5.95 -6.48 12.61
N TYR A 55 -5.02 -7.04 11.83
CA TYR A 55 -4.36 -8.30 12.17
C TYR A 55 -3.64 -8.24 13.51
N PHE A 56 -2.99 -7.12 13.82
CA PHE A 56 -2.37 -6.89 15.12
C PHE A 56 -3.40 -6.96 16.26
N THR A 57 -4.57 -6.34 16.05
CA THR A 57 -5.62 -6.27 17.07
C THR A 57 -6.31 -7.63 17.26
N THR A 58 -6.60 -8.35 16.18
CA THR A 58 -7.39 -9.59 16.24
C THR A 58 -6.53 -10.84 16.46
N MET A 59 -5.46 -11.04 15.69
CA MET A 59 -4.71 -12.31 15.76
C MET A 59 -3.84 -12.40 17.01
N CYS A 60 -3.18 -11.32 17.42
CA CYS A 60 -2.26 -11.40 18.57
C CYS A 60 -2.98 -11.66 19.90
N GLU A 61 -4.29 -11.41 19.99
CA GLU A 61 -5.10 -11.68 21.18
C GLU A 61 -5.63 -13.13 21.22
N GLU A 62 -5.72 -13.79 20.06
CA GLU A 62 -6.32 -15.12 19.93
C GLU A 62 -5.31 -16.28 20.02
N ILE A 63 -4.00 -16.00 19.98
CA ILE A 63 -2.96 -17.04 20.02
C ILE A 63 -2.77 -17.55 21.46
N LYS A 64 -3.39 -18.69 21.78
CA LYS A 64 -3.43 -19.27 23.13
C LYS A 64 -2.11 -19.94 23.58
N ASP A 65 -1.28 -20.38 22.64
CA ASP A 65 -0.09 -21.19 22.93
C ASP A 65 1.24 -20.46 22.70
N ALA A 66 1.21 -19.18 22.34
CA ALA A 66 2.43 -18.40 22.11
C ALA A 66 2.98 -17.79 23.40
N THR A 67 4.30 -17.79 23.52
CA THR A 67 4.99 -17.06 24.58
C THR A 67 4.85 -15.55 24.37
N PRO A 68 4.94 -14.73 25.44
CA PRO A 68 4.93 -13.27 25.32
C PRO A 68 5.99 -12.72 24.37
N LYS A 69 7.15 -13.39 24.27
CA LYS A 69 8.23 -13.00 23.37
C LYS A 69 7.85 -13.20 21.90
N GLU A 70 7.19 -14.30 21.57
CA GLU A 70 6.71 -14.58 20.20
C GLU A 70 5.59 -13.61 19.81
N ILE A 71 4.67 -13.33 20.74
CA ILE A 71 3.61 -12.33 20.52
C ILE A 71 4.23 -10.95 20.25
N ASN A 72 5.22 -10.51 21.05
CA ASN A 72 5.90 -9.24 20.82
C ASN A 72 6.66 -9.21 19.49
N PHE A 73 7.33 -10.30 19.12
CA PHE A 73 8.00 -10.40 17.83
C PHE A 73 7.01 -10.29 16.64
N LEU A 74 5.86 -10.95 16.73
CA LEU A 74 4.79 -10.84 15.72
C LEU A 74 4.24 -9.41 15.65
N LYS A 75 4.00 -8.79 16.80
CA LYS A 75 3.54 -7.39 16.91
C LYS A 75 4.50 -6.42 16.22
N GLU A 76 5.79 -6.54 16.50
CA GLU A 76 6.82 -5.73 15.83
C GLU A 76 6.86 -5.97 14.32
N SER A 77 6.78 -7.24 13.90
CA SER A 77 6.79 -7.62 12.48
C SER A 77 5.61 -7.03 11.70
N LEU A 78 4.40 -7.07 12.29
CA LEU A 78 3.20 -6.47 11.70
C LEU A 78 3.28 -4.94 11.67
N ASP A 79 3.85 -4.32 12.70
CA ASP A 79 4.04 -2.86 12.72
C ASP A 79 5.06 -2.39 11.66
N TYR A 80 6.12 -3.14 11.38
CA TYR A 80 7.02 -2.84 10.26
C TYR A 80 6.29 -2.85 8.92
N GLN A 81 5.46 -3.87 8.67
CA GLN A 81 4.65 -3.95 7.45
C GLN A 81 3.68 -2.77 7.34
N ARG A 82 2.96 -2.47 8.43
CA ARG A 82 2.03 -1.34 8.50
C ARG A 82 2.74 -0.01 8.19
N LYS A 83 3.88 0.25 8.84
CA LYS A 83 4.66 1.47 8.64
C LYS A 83 5.17 1.59 7.20
N ALA A 84 5.71 0.52 6.63
CA ALA A 84 6.21 0.53 5.25
C ALA A 84 5.11 0.91 4.25
N HIS A 85 3.92 0.30 4.39
CA HIS A 85 2.75 0.65 3.57
C HIS A 85 2.32 2.11 3.78
N LEU A 86 2.31 2.63 5.01
CA LEU A 86 1.98 4.04 5.26
C LEU A 86 2.97 5.01 4.60
N TYR A 87 4.28 4.73 4.68
CA TYR A 87 5.30 5.58 4.05
C TYR A 87 5.10 5.66 2.54
N ILE A 88 4.88 4.52 1.88
CA ILE A 88 4.66 4.47 0.43
C ILE A 88 3.34 5.14 0.05
N SER A 89 2.28 4.92 0.82
CA SER A 89 1.00 5.61 0.62
C SER A 89 1.17 7.14 0.64
N LEU A 90 1.90 7.66 1.61
CA LEU A 90 2.19 9.10 1.70
C LEU A 90 3.04 9.59 0.52
N ALA A 91 4.05 8.83 0.09
CA ALA A 91 4.88 9.17 -1.06
C ALA A 91 4.06 9.29 -2.35
N PHE A 92 3.20 8.31 -2.64
CA PHE A 92 2.33 8.35 -3.82
C PHE A 92 1.26 9.44 -3.73
N ARG A 93 0.70 9.73 -2.54
CA ARG A 93 -0.19 10.90 -2.36
C ARG A 93 0.50 12.21 -2.70
N LYS A 94 1.74 12.40 -2.22
CA LYS A 94 2.55 13.58 -2.56
C LYS A 94 2.80 13.68 -4.07
N ARG A 95 3.10 12.55 -4.72
CA ARG A 95 3.29 12.50 -6.18
C ARG A 95 2.02 12.84 -6.95
N ALA A 96 0.86 12.31 -6.53
CA ALA A 96 -0.43 12.64 -7.11
C ALA A 96 -0.73 14.16 -7.00
N LYS A 97 -0.51 14.75 -5.83
CA LYS A 97 -0.68 16.20 -5.61
C LYS A 97 0.23 17.04 -6.50
N SER A 98 1.49 16.62 -6.68
CA SER A 98 2.45 17.33 -7.55
C SER A 98 2.04 17.36 -9.02
N LEU A 99 1.13 16.47 -9.44
CA LEU A 99 0.57 16.41 -10.79
C LEU A 99 -0.78 17.12 -10.93
N GLY A 100 -1.20 17.89 -9.92
CA GLY A 100 -2.39 18.74 -9.97
C GLY A 100 -3.68 18.10 -9.45
N LEU A 101 -3.61 16.96 -8.74
CA LEU A 101 -4.78 16.40 -8.07
C LEU A 101 -5.05 17.14 -6.76
N GLU A 102 -6.10 17.95 -6.73
CA GLU A 102 -6.63 18.54 -5.49
C GLU A 102 -7.34 17.46 -4.65
N ASP A 103 -7.40 17.67 -3.33
CA ASP A 103 -7.83 16.65 -2.35
C ASP A 103 -9.28 16.15 -2.55
N ASP A 104 -10.10 16.86 -3.34
CA ASP A 104 -11.54 16.66 -3.47
C ASP A 104 -11.97 15.84 -4.70
N LEU A 105 -11.04 15.44 -5.57
CA LEU A 105 -11.38 14.62 -6.73
C LEU A 105 -11.43 13.14 -6.32
N ARG A 106 -12.65 12.65 -6.03
CA ARG A 106 -12.96 11.22 -6.16
C ARG A 106 -12.42 10.78 -7.53
N ILE A 107 -11.66 9.68 -7.59
CA ILE A 107 -11.33 9.04 -8.87
C ILE A 107 -12.66 8.91 -9.57
N LYS A 108 -12.91 9.67 -10.64
CA LYS A 108 -14.15 9.50 -11.36
C LYS A 108 -14.11 8.07 -11.87
N ASP A 109 -15.11 7.27 -11.49
CA ASP A 109 -15.28 5.88 -11.93
C ASP A 109 -15.32 5.74 -13.46
N SER A 110 -15.27 6.85 -14.20
CA SER A 110 -15.30 6.94 -15.65
C SER A 110 -13.93 6.84 -16.37
N ASP A 111 -12.79 6.83 -15.69
CA ASP A 111 -11.50 6.61 -16.36
C ASP A 111 -11.13 5.11 -16.36
N GLU A 112 -11.63 4.40 -17.37
CA GLU A 112 -11.47 2.95 -17.53
C GLU A 112 -10.00 2.52 -17.54
N ILE A 113 -9.10 3.34 -18.09
CA ILE A 113 -7.66 3.04 -18.14
C ILE A 113 -7.08 3.09 -16.73
N VAL A 114 -7.38 4.13 -15.96
CA VAL A 114 -6.95 4.25 -14.55
C VAL A 114 -7.50 3.07 -13.74
N TYR A 115 -8.80 2.76 -13.88
CA TYR A 115 -9.40 1.62 -13.19
C TYR A 115 -8.71 0.31 -13.54
N HIS A 116 -8.44 0.06 -14.84
CA HIS A 116 -7.79 -1.16 -15.30
C HIS A 116 -6.37 -1.34 -14.71
N ILE A 117 -5.61 -0.26 -14.61
CA ILE A 117 -4.29 -0.25 -13.97
C ILE A 117 -4.42 -0.58 -12.48
N ILE A 118 -5.32 0.09 -11.75
CA ILE A 118 -5.48 -0.18 -10.31
C ILE A 118 -5.99 -1.61 -10.06
N ALA A 119 -6.98 -2.06 -10.82
CA ALA A 119 -7.60 -3.38 -10.66
C ALA A 119 -6.64 -4.54 -10.98
N ASN A 120 -5.66 -4.32 -11.85
CA ASN A 120 -4.63 -5.32 -12.17
C ASN A 120 -3.39 -5.23 -11.27
N HIS A 121 -3.32 -4.26 -10.38
CA HIS A 121 -2.21 -4.15 -9.44
C HIS A 121 -2.11 -5.44 -8.60
N PRO A 122 -0.91 -6.02 -8.41
CA PRO A 122 -0.74 -7.23 -7.62
C PRO A 122 -1.34 -7.15 -6.21
N MET A 123 -1.29 -5.98 -5.57
CA MET A 123 -1.93 -5.76 -4.27
C MET A 123 -3.46 -5.68 -4.34
N TYR A 124 -4.05 -5.23 -5.46
CA TYR A 124 -5.51 -5.18 -5.60
C TYR A 124 -6.12 -6.59 -5.60
N LYS A 125 -5.44 -7.56 -6.24
CA LYS A 125 -5.92 -8.94 -6.33
C LYS A 125 -5.94 -9.67 -4.97
N SER A 126 -5.03 -9.32 -4.06
CA SER A 126 -5.06 -9.81 -2.68
C SER A 126 -6.24 -9.26 -1.86
N PHE A 127 -6.98 -8.25 -2.33
CA PHE A 127 -8.21 -7.79 -1.67
C PHE A 127 -9.46 -8.59 -2.07
N LYS A 128 -9.52 -9.18 -3.27
CA LYS A 128 -10.71 -9.89 -3.76
C LYS A 128 -10.80 -11.36 -3.36
N THR A 129 -9.72 -11.92 -2.81
CA THR A 129 -9.62 -13.34 -2.47
C THR A 129 -10.09 -13.68 -1.06
N GLU A 130 -10.48 -12.69 -0.26
CA GLU A 130 -11.20 -12.89 1.01
C GLU A 130 -12.72 -12.91 0.70
N LYS A 131 -13.27 -14.10 0.46
CA LYS A 131 -14.71 -14.40 0.44
C LYS A 131 -15.01 -15.47 1.46
#